data_AF-J2K6R0-F1
#
_entry.id   AF-J2K6R0-F1
#
_cell.length_a   1.000
_cell.length_b   1.000
_cell.length_c   1.000
_cell.angle_alpha   90.00
_cell.angle_beta   90.00
_cell.angle_gamma   90.00
#
_symmetry.space_group_name_H-M   'P 1'
#
loop_
_entity.id
_entity.type
_entity.pdbx_description
1 polymer ?
#
loop_
_entity_poly.entity_id
_entity_poly.type
_entity_poly.pdbx_seq_one_letter_code
_entity_poly.pdbx_strand_id
1 'polypeptide(L)'
;MNSRPQSIDVIYTKKGGANIKAQLGYRMNGSSSYAGLETISDGDRATNTWKMSWPCKKAVGLIKVRGQGTFETPAATFPGC
;
A
#
# COMPACT_ATOMS: atom_id res chain seq x y z
N MET A 1 22.80 3.13 -16.20
CA MET A 1 21.89 2.38 -15.30
C MET A 1 21.28 3.38 -14.35
N ASN A 2 19.95 3.58 -14.41
CA ASN A 2 19.26 4.61 -13.64
C ASN A 2 19.02 4.10 -12.20
N SER A 3 20.07 4.15 -11.37
CA SER A 3 20.15 3.59 -10.01
C SER A 3 19.37 4.42 -8.98
N ARG A 4 18.14 4.85 -9.29
CA ARG A 4 17.31 5.58 -8.32
C ARG A 4 16.50 4.55 -7.52
N PRO A 5 16.69 4.44 -6.20
CA PRO A 5 15.85 3.57 -5.38
C PRO A 5 14.39 3.94 -5.61
N GLN A 6 13.58 2.96 -6.00
CA GLN A 6 12.15 3.15 -6.21
C GLN A 6 11.43 2.91 -4.90
N SER A 7 10.33 3.61 -4.66
CA SER A 7 9.47 3.37 -3.49
C SER A 7 8.07 2.99 -3.94
N ILE A 8 7.42 2.14 -3.15
CA ILE A 8 5.97 1.96 -3.20
C ILE A 8 5.39 2.75 -2.05
N ASP A 9 4.59 3.76 -2.38
CA ASP A 9 3.85 4.55 -1.41
C ASP A 9 2.37 4.15 -1.48
N VAL A 10 1.88 3.51 -0.42
CA VAL A 10 0.46 3.15 -0.30
C VAL A 10 -0.16 4.11 0.69
N ILE A 11 -1.14 4.86 0.19
CA ILE A 11 -1.82 5.90 0.93
C ILE A 11 -3.29 5.53 1.04
N TYR A 12 -3.80 5.54 2.27
CA TYR A 12 -5.22 5.43 2.55
C TYR A 12 -5.68 6.65 3.33
N THR A 13 -6.72 7.31 2.85
CA THR A 13 -7.35 8.45 3.52
C THR A 13 -8.78 8.10 3.87
N LYS A 14 -9.11 8.14 5.16
CA LYS A 14 -10.46 7.89 5.63
C LYS A 14 -11.24 9.21 5.64
N LYS A 15 -12.30 9.27 4.82
CA LYS A 15 -13.13 10.48 4.68
C LYS A 15 -14.31 10.55 5.64
N GLY A 16 -14.64 9.44 6.31
CA GLY A 16 -15.90 9.29 7.05
C GLY A 16 -15.98 7.98 7.85
N GLY A 17 -16.79 8.00 8.92
CA GLY A 17 -17.34 6.82 9.61
C GLY A 17 -16.50 6.28 10.78
N ALA A 18 -16.88 5.12 11.30
CA ALA A 18 -16.24 4.51 12.48
C ALA A 18 -14.77 4.13 12.23
N ASN A 19 -13.97 4.17 13.29
CA ASN A 19 -12.56 3.78 13.29
C ASN A 19 -12.40 2.35 12.76
N ILE A 20 -11.40 2.15 11.90
CA ILE A 20 -11.08 0.83 11.35
C ILE A 20 -9.71 0.38 11.83
N LYS A 21 -9.52 -0.93 11.97
CA LYS A 21 -8.20 -1.53 12.14
C LYS A 21 -7.79 -2.14 10.81
N ALA A 22 -6.74 -1.62 10.20
CA ALA A 22 -6.31 -2.02 8.88
C ALA A 22 -4.79 -2.22 8.78
N GLN A 23 -4.36 -3.07 7.87
CA GLN A 23 -2.96 -3.21 7.48
C GLN A 23 -2.80 -2.67 6.06
N LEU A 24 -1.96 -1.66 5.89
CA LEU A 24 -1.51 -1.26 4.56
C LEU A 24 -0.51 -2.28 4.03
N GLY A 25 -0.52 -2.50 2.73
CA GLY A 25 0.38 -3.44 2.09
C GLY A 25 0.51 -3.19 0.61
N TYR A 26 1.32 -3.99 -0.05
CA TYR A 26 1.40 -4.03 -1.50
C TYR A 26 1.52 -5.47 -1.98
N ARG A 27 1.02 -5.74 -3.18
CA ARG A 27 1.22 -6.99 -3.90
C ARG A 27 2.10 -6.74 -5.11
N MET A 28 3.17 -7.52 -5.21
CA MET A 28 4.06 -7.53 -6.36
C MET A 28 4.43 -8.97 -6.67
N ASN A 29 4.40 -9.36 -7.95
CA ASN A 29 4.82 -10.70 -8.39
C ASN A 29 4.06 -11.85 -7.69
N GLY A 30 2.78 -11.66 -7.37
CA GLY A 30 1.96 -12.64 -6.66
C GLY A 30 2.19 -12.70 -5.14
N SER A 31 3.23 -12.03 -4.61
CA SER A 31 3.49 -11.95 -3.18
C SER A 31 2.93 -10.67 -2.58
N SER A 32 2.26 -10.79 -1.43
CA SER A 32 1.71 -9.66 -0.69
C SER A 32 2.57 -9.36 0.53
N SER A 33 2.96 -8.11 0.71
CA SER A 33 3.66 -7.61 1.89
C SER A 33 2.75 -6.64 2.63
N TYR A 34 2.53 -6.87 3.91
CA TYR A 34 1.69 -6.02 4.76
C TYR A 34 2.52 -5.41 5.88
N ALA A 35 2.19 -4.18 6.22
CA ALA A 35 2.68 -3.49 7.40
C ALA A 35 1.96 -3.98 8.67
N GLY A 36 2.34 -3.38 9.81
CA GLY A 36 1.66 -3.54 11.07
C GLY A 36 0.17 -3.18 10.99
N LEU A 37 -0.59 -3.69 11.95
CA LEU A 37 -1.99 -3.30 12.12
C LEU A 37 -2.04 -1.88 12.68
N GLU A 38 -2.68 -0.98 11.95
CA GLU A 38 -2.89 0.41 12.34
C GLU A 38 -4.37 0.67 12.57
N THR A 39 -4.67 1.56 13.50
CA THR A 39 -6.04 2.07 13.69
C THR A 39 -6.15 3.37 12.91
N ILE A 40 -7.05 3.42 11.94
CA ILE A 40 -7.28 4.58 11.09
C ILE A 40 -8.62 5.19 11.53
N SER A 41 -8.55 6.36 12.15
CA SER A 41 -9.72 7.07 12.64
C SER A 41 -10.38 7.89 11.53
N ASP A 42 -11.54 8.47 11.83
CA ASP A 42 -12.17 9.41 10.92
C ASP A 42 -11.24 10.61 10.62
N GLY A 43 -11.12 10.98 9.34
CA GLY A 43 -10.21 12.04 8.89
C GLY A 43 -8.73 11.65 8.85
N ASP A 44 -8.33 10.49 9.37
CA ASP A 44 -6.93 10.07 9.37
C ASP A 44 -6.44 9.64 7.98
N ARG A 45 -5.13 9.81 7.82
CA ARG A 45 -4.39 9.32 6.65
C ARG A 45 -3.30 8.35 7.11
N ALA A 46 -3.46 7.08 6.74
CA ALA A 46 -2.42 6.09 6.88
C ALA A 46 -1.56 6.08 5.61
N THR A 47 -0.24 6.07 5.76
CA THR A 47 0.70 5.99 4.64
C THR A 47 1.82 5.05 5.00
N ASN A 48 2.17 4.16 4.09
CA ASN A 48 3.31 3.28 4.28
C ASN A 48 4.15 3.20 3.00
N THR A 49 5.47 3.14 3.21
CA THR A 49 6.46 3.30 2.15
C THR A 49 7.45 2.14 2.19
N TRP A 50 7.54 1.41 1.09
CA TRP A 50 8.53 0.34 0.93
C TRP A 50 9.58 0.77 -0.08
N LYS A 51 10.83 0.88 0.37
CA LYS A 51 11.97 1.15 -0.50
C LYS A 51 12.42 -0.13 -1.20
N MET A 52 12.62 -0.06 -2.51
CA MET A 52 13.00 -1.18 -3.36
C MET A 52 14.17 -0.80 -4.26
N SER A 53 15.09 -1.74 -4.42
CA SER A 53 16.29 -1.50 -5.23
C SER A 53 16.00 -1.54 -6.74
N TRP A 54 15.15 -2.47 -7.23
CA TRP A 54 14.89 -2.69 -8.67
C TRP A 54 13.51 -3.31 -8.98
N PRO A 55 12.39 -2.61 -8.79
CA PRO A 55 11.10 -3.15 -9.17
C PRO A 55 10.74 -2.79 -10.64
N CYS A 56 11.01 -3.68 -11.59
CA CYS A 56 10.44 -3.59 -12.95
C CYS A 56 9.14 -4.38 -13.12
N LYS A 57 8.34 -4.40 -12.06
CA LYS A 57 7.10 -5.17 -12.00
C LYS A 57 5.96 -4.30 -11.55
N LYS A 58 4.75 -4.61 -12.00
CA LYS A 58 3.54 -3.93 -11.53
C LYS A 58 3.35 -4.17 -10.02
N ALA A 59 3.05 -3.11 -9.29
CA ALA A 59 2.68 -3.17 -7.88
C ALA A 59 1.20 -2.81 -7.72
N VAL A 60 0.53 -3.48 -6.80
CA VAL A 60 -0.85 -3.19 -6.41
C VAL A 60 -0.83 -2.78 -4.95
N GLY A 61 -1.34 -1.60 -4.62
CA GLY A 61 -1.55 -1.21 -3.23
C GLY A 61 -2.67 -2.03 -2.60
N LEU A 62 -2.49 -2.42 -1.34
CA LEU A 62 -3.44 -3.23 -0.58
C LEU A 62 -3.80 -2.53 0.73
N ILE A 63 -5.05 -2.67 1.14
CA ILE A 63 -5.48 -2.39 2.50
C ILE A 63 -6.33 -3.55 3.00
N LYS A 64 -5.87 -4.21 4.06
CA LYS A 64 -6.58 -5.29 4.74
C LYS A 64 -7.30 -4.73 5.95
N VAL A 65 -8.61 -4.56 5.86
CA VAL A 65 -9.46 -4.04 6.93
C VAL A 65 -10.05 -5.19 7.73
N ARG A 66 -9.80 -5.20 9.05
CA ARG A 66 -10.30 -6.25 9.95
C ARG A 66 -11.82 -6.23 9.97
N GLY A 67 -12.44 -7.34 9.58
CA GLY A 67 -13.90 -7.49 9.54
C GLY A 67 -14.59 -7.01 8.25
N GLN A 68 -13.84 -6.44 7.28
CA GLN A 68 -14.40 -6.00 5.99
C GLN A 68 -13.72 -6.64 4.78
N GLY A 69 -12.50 -7.19 4.95
CA GLY A 69 -11.76 -7.86 3.89
C GLY A 69 -10.55 -7.06 3.41
N THR A 70 -10.06 -7.37 2.21
CA THR A 70 -8.93 -6.70 1.59
C THR A 70 -9.38 -5.92 0.37
N PHE A 71 -8.96 -4.66 0.26
CA PHE A 71 -9.19 -3.82 -0.90
C PHE A 71 -7.86 -3.56 -1.61
N GLU A 72 -7.93 -3.40 -2.93
CA GLU A 72 -6.78 -3.29 -3.80
C GLU A 72 -6.88 -2.00 -4.63
N THR A 73 -5.76 -1.33 -4.85
CA THR A 73 -5.69 -0.25 -5.85
C THR A 73 -5.52 -0.82 -7.25
N PRO A 74 -5.74 -0.03 -8.31
CA PRO A 74 -5.23 -0.37 -9.62
C PRO A 74 -3.71 -0.62 -9.58
N ALA A 75 -3.23 -1.42 -10.54
CA ALA A 75 -1.81 -1.73 -10.66
C ALA A 75 -1.02 -0.51 -11.14
N ALA A 76 0.01 -0.13 -10.37
CA ALA A 76 0.97 0.90 -10.73
C ALA A 76 2.20 0.27 -11.40
N THR A 77 2.74 0.95 -12.41
CA THR A 77 3.96 0.55 -13.12
C THR A 77 5.08 1.50 -12.74
N PHE A 78 6.28 0.99 -12.45
CA PHE A 78 7.39 1.86 -12.05
C PHE A 78 7.93 2.63 -13.26
N PRO A 79 8.16 3.94 -13.13
CA PRO A 79 8.78 4.73 -14.18
C PRO A 79 10.24 4.33 -14.34
N GLY A 80 10.68 4.08 -15.58
CA GLY A 80 12.08 3.71 -15.89
C GLY A 80 12.33 2.21 -16.03
N CYS A 81 11.25 1.44 -16.09
CA CYS A 81 11.18 0.19 -16.84
C CYS A 81 10.41 0.49 -18.14
#